data_AF-A0A3S5ISQ2-F1
#
_entry.id   AF-A0A3S5ISQ2-F1
#
_cell.length_a   1.000
_cell.length_b   1.000
_cell.length_c   1.000
_cell.angle_alpha   90.00
_cell.angle_beta   90.00
_cell.angle_gamma   90.00
#
_symmetry.space_group_name_H-M   'P 1'
#
loop_
_entity.id
_entity.type
_entity.pdbx_description
1 polymer ?
#
loop_
_entity_poly.entity_id
_entity_poly.type
_entity_poly.pdbx_seq_one_letter_code
_entity_poly.pdbx_strand_id
1 'polypeptide(L)'
;MNPLARALQLQHTRCEVYHLWDAKFHLALSGALSAADLSGILNDTIITAFQQVSSSLRQLQDAVRGETGAEGDEAAALQFLDAWIDRLQRIEQEHYHTSVRLSQRIAEHCTAMPPAQPGTRETATTCEVTTDVVQGSSVKATPTEHRGPCASLHDAELCLLRQLVPMTTQKAFKFVSCRDATSFSSDDEDGNAQDECGGQEANNAIGEEEQVSFMLPSGVAAVYAPRRVRQCCQTFNEAVLPLWSAKRSLMQQLQEWTEELQAELASVAAPK
;
A
#
# COMPACT_ATOMS: atom_id res chain seq x y z
N MET A 1 -27.18 -27.81 9.63
CA MET A 1 -25.82 -27.43 10.08
C MET A 1 -26.00 -26.26 11.04
N ASN A 2 -25.36 -26.25 12.21
CA ASN A 2 -25.52 -25.15 13.19
C ASN A 2 -25.15 -23.80 12.54
N PRO A 3 -26.05 -22.78 12.55
CA PRO A 3 -25.81 -21.47 11.94
C PRO A 3 -24.53 -20.77 12.42
N LEU A 4 -24.24 -20.81 13.72
CA LEU A 4 -23.04 -20.21 14.32
C LEU A 4 -21.76 -20.90 13.79
N ALA A 5 -21.77 -22.23 13.71
CA ALA A 5 -20.64 -22.99 13.16
C ALA A 5 -20.42 -22.69 11.67
N ARG A 6 -21.49 -22.49 10.91
CA ARG A 6 -21.42 -22.08 9.50
C ARG A 6 -20.85 -20.67 9.35
N ALA A 7 -21.25 -19.73 10.20
CA ALA A 7 -20.69 -18.37 10.21
C ALA A 7 -19.20 -18.36 10.52
N LEU A 8 -18.75 -19.15 11.49
CA LEU A 8 -17.34 -19.34 11.83
C LEU A 8 -16.54 -19.90 10.64
N GLN A 9 -17.08 -20.91 9.95
CA GLN A 9 -16.45 -21.45 8.75
C GLN A 9 -16.31 -20.38 7.66
N LEU A 10 -17.34 -19.58 7.43
CA LEU A 10 -17.31 -18.50 6.44
C LEU A 10 -16.27 -17.43 6.81
N GLN A 11 -16.14 -17.08 8.09
CA GLN A 11 -15.11 -16.14 8.54
C GLN A 11 -13.70 -16.72 8.37
N HIS A 12 -13.51 -18.01 8.65
CA HIS A 12 -12.23 -18.67 8.40
C HIS A 12 -11.83 -18.61 6.92
N THR A 13 -12.74 -18.96 6.00
CA THR A 13 -12.50 -18.83 4.56
C THR A 13 -12.14 -17.40 4.18
N ARG A 14 -12.80 -16.40 4.77
CA ARG A 14 -12.46 -14.99 4.50
C ARG A 14 -11.04 -14.64 4.92
N CYS A 15 -10.60 -15.08 6.09
CA CYS A 15 -9.22 -14.88 6.56
C CYS A 15 -8.20 -15.50 5.60
N GLU A 16 -8.47 -16.71 5.08
CA GLU A 16 -7.62 -17.35 4.08
C GLU A 16 -7.53 -16.52 2.79
N VAL A 17 -8.63 -15.91 2.34
CA VAL A 17 -8.64 -15.05 1.15
C VAL A 17 -7.80 -13.79 1.37
N TYR A 18 -7.82 -13.18 2.56
CA TYR A 18 -6.92 -12.06 2.88
C TYR A 18 -5.45 -12.47 2.90
N HIS A 19 -5.12 -13.61 3.50
CA HIS A 19 -3.75 -14.13 3.47
C HIS A 19 -3.27 -14.39 2.04
N LEU A 20 -4.15 -14.92 1.18
CA LEU A 20 -3.86 -15.09 -0.23
C LEU A 20 -3.60 -13.75 -0.92
N TRP A 21 -4.44 -12.74 -0.68
CA TRP A 21 -4.22 -11.40 -1.22
C TRP A 21 -2.87 -10.82 -0.78
N ASP A 22 -2.59 -10.75 0.53
CA ASP A 22 -1.32 -10.21 1.03
C ASP A 22 -0.12 -10.95 0.43
N ALA A 23 -0.18 -12.29 0.33
CA ALA A 23 0.87 -13.09 -0.29
C ALA A 23 1.07 -12.73 -1.78
N LYS A 24 -0.01 -12.62 -2.57
CA LYS A 24 0.08 -12.30 -4.01
C LYS A 24 0.54 -10.87 -4.25
N PHE A 25 0.09 -9.93 -3.43
CA PHE A 25 0.54 -8.54 -3.46
C PHE A 25 2.06 -8.46 -3.20
N HIS A 26 2.56 -9.17 -2.19
CA HIS A 26 3.98 -9.20 -1.89
C HIS A 26 4.83 -9.91 -2.96
N LEU A 27 4.32 -10.97 -3.59
CA LEU A 27 4.99 -11.58 -4.75
C LEU A 27 5.09 -10.58 -5.91
N ALA A 28 4.02 -9.82 -6.18
CA ALA A 28 4.03 -8.80 -7.23
C ALA A 28 5.01 -7.66 -6.91
N LEU A 29 5.04 -7.19 -5.66
CA LEU A 29 6.01 -6.19 -5.21
C LEU A 29 7.46 -6.67 -5.38
N SER A 30 7.73 -7.96 -5.18
CA SER A 30 9.06 -8.53 -5.38
C SER A 30 9.44 -8.75 -6.86
N GLY A 31 8.49 -8.56 -7.77
CA GLY A 31 8.64 -8.89 -9.20
C GLY A 31 8.49 -10.38 -9.53
N ALA A 32 8.18 -11.23 -8.55
CA ALA A 32 7.94 -12.67 -8.75
C ALA A 32 6.57 -12.99 -9.37
N LEU A 33 5.67 -12.01 -9.41
CA LEU A 33 4.35 -12.10 -10.04
C LEU A 33 4.16 -10.87 -10.93
N SER A 34 3.73 -11.07 -12.18
CA SER A 34 3.49 -9.94 -13.08
C SER A 34 2.22 -9.17 -12.68
N ALA A 35 2.11 -7.91 -13.12
CA ALA A 35 0.90 -7.11 -12.89
C ALA A 35 -0.34 -7.72 -13.57
N ALA A 36 -0.17 -8.34 -14.75
CA ALA A 36 -1.25 -9.01 -15.46
C ALA A 36 -1.73 -10.25 -14.69
N ASP A 37 -0.80 -11.08 -14.20
CA ASP A 37 -1.14 -12.26 -13.40
C ASP A 37 -1.78 -11.88 -12.07
N LEU A 38 -1.27 -10.83 -11.41
CA LEU A 38 -1.89 -10.30 -10.19
C LEU A 38 -3.33 -9.84 -10.47
N SER A 39 -3.55 -9.10 -11.55
CA SER A 39 -4.90 -8.64 -11.92
C SER A 39 -5.84 -9.80 -12.19
N GLY A 40 -5.37 -10.86 -12.88
CA GLY A 40 -6.15 -12.07 -13.10
C GLY A 40 -6.52 -12.75 -11.78
N ILE A 41 -5.55 -12.96 -10.89
CA ILE A 41 -5.78 -13.59 -9.58
C ILE A 41 -6.73 -12.76 -8.71
N LEU A 42 -6.60 -11.43 -8.72
CA LEU A 42 -7.48 -10.54 -7.97
C LEU A 42 -8.93 -10.67 -8.43
N ASN A 43 -9.17 -10.61 -9.74
CA ASN A 43 -10.53 -10.64 -10.29
C ASN A 43 -11.14 -12.04 -10.22
N ASP A 44 -10.43 -13.05 -10.68
CA ASP A 44 -10.99 -14.38 -10.89
C ASP A 44 -11.09 -15.18 -9.58
N THR A 45 -10.16 -14.94 -8.64
CA THR A 45 -10.06 -15.72 -7.39
C THR A 45 -10.44 -14.90 -6.16
N ILE A 46 -9.70 -13.83 -5.87
CA ILE A 46 -9.81 -13.13 -4.57
C ILE A 46 -11.14 -12.39 -4.44
N ILE A 47 -11.49 -11.56 -5.42
CA ILE A 47 -12.74 -10.79 -5.42
C ILE A 47 -13.94 -11.74 -5.45
N THR A 48 -13.90 -12.75 -6.32
CA THR A 48 -14.94 -13.78 -6.41
C THR A 48 -15.14 -14.50 -5.07
N ALA A 49 -14.07 -14.90 -4.39
CA ALA A 49 -14.16 -15.56 -3.09
C ALA A 49 -14.76 -14.63 -2.01
N PHE A 50 -14.34 -13.36 -1.95
CA PHE A 50 -14.95 -12.40 -1.03
C PHE A 50 -16.45 -12.18 -1.30
N GLN A 51 -16.84 -12.11 -2.56
CA GLN A 51 -18.25 -11.98 -2.96
C GLN A 51 -19.06 -13.22 -2.57
N GLN A 52 -18.49 -14.42 -2.76
CA GLN A 52 -19.13 -15.67 -2.38
C GLN A 52 -19.33 -15.78 -0.88
N VAL A 53 -18.31 -15.46 -0.07
CA VAL A 53 -18.42 -15.46 1.40
C VAL A 53 -19.45 -14.42 1.86
N SER A 54 -19.39 -13.20 1.32
CA SER A 54 -20.36 -12.14 1.67
C SER A 54 -21.79 -12.54 1.34
N SER A 55 -22.01 -13.18 0.19
CA SER A 55 -23.33 -13.64 -0.21
C SER A 55 -23.81 -14.82 0.65
N SER A 56 -22.91 -15.72 1.02
CA SER A 56 -23.23 -16.84 1.92
C SER A 56 -23.60 -16.36 3.32
N LEU A 57 -22.94 -15.30 3.83
CA LEU A 57 -23.30 -14.68 5.10
C LEU A 57 -24.69 -14.04 5.04
N ARG A 58 -25.02 -13.31 3.95
CA ARG A 58 -26.38 -12.76 3.77
C ARG A 58 -27.44 -13.85 3.68
N GLN A 59 -27.19 -14.93 2.93
CA GLN A 59 -28.11 -16.06 2.86
C GLN A 59 -28.32 -16.72 4.23
N LEU A 60 -27.26 -16.86 5.02
CA LEU A 60 -27.35 -17.34 6.40
C LEU A 60 -28.22 -16.41 7.24
N GLN A 61 -27.99 -15.10 7.13
CA GLN A 61 -28.76 -14.08 7.83
C GLN A 61 -30.25 -14.10 7.47
N ASP A 62 -30.58 -14.20 6.18
CA ASP A 62 -31.96 -14.29 5.69
C ASP A 62 -32.66 -15.56 6.21
N ALA A 63 -31.94 -16.69 6.25
CA ALA A 63 -32.47 -17.94 6.80
C ALA A 63 -32.80 -17.81 8.29
N VAL A 64 -31.90 -17.20 9.06
CA VAL A 64 -32.08 -16.95 10.50
C VAL A 64 -33.27 -16.02 10.77
N ARG A 65 -33.43 -14.97 9.97
CA ARG A 65 -34.58 -14.04 10.08
C ARG A 65 -35.91 -14.69 9.71
N GLY A 66 -35.90 -15.71 8.86
CA GLY A 66 -37.07 -16.48 8.46
C GLY A 66 -37.54 -17.52 9.49
N GLU A 67 -36.72 -17.86 10.49
CA GLU A 67 -37.05 -18.84 11.53
C GLU A 67 -37.94 -18.22 12.62
N THR A 68 -39.25 -18.28 12.42
CA THR A 68 -40.27 -17.74 13.35
C THR A 68 -40.61 -18.66 14.54
N GLY A 69 -39.85 -19.74 14.76
CA GLY A 69 -40.19 -20.78 15.75
C GLY A 69 -39.17 -20.98 16.88
N ALA A 70 -38.08 -20.21 16.90
CA ALA A 70 -37.06 -20.33 17.95
C ALA A 70 -37.56 -19.72 19.27
N GLU A 71 -37.36 -20.44 20.38
CA GLU A 71 -37.70 -19.97 21.73
C GLU A 71 -36.48 -20.08 22.66
N GLY A 72 -36.46 -19.25 23.70
CA GLY A 72 -35.41 -19.26 24.72
C GLY A 72 -34.01 -18.99 24.14
N ASP A 73 -33.02 -19.78 24.58
CA ASP A 73 -31.61 -19.58 24.24
C ASP A 73 -31.31 -19.71 22.74
N GLU A 74 -32.11 -20.48 21.99
CA GLU A 74 -31.96 -20.59 20.53
C GLU A 74 -32.31 -19.28 19.83
N ALA A 75 -33.41 -18.62 20.24
CA ALA A 75 -33.79 -17.32 19.71
C ALA A 75 -32.73 -16.24 20.01
N ALA A 76 -32.13 -16.27 21.20
CA ALA A 76 -31.05 -15.36 21.57
C ALA A 76 -29.79 -15.57 20.70
N ALA A 77 -29.40 -16.82 20.48
CA ALA A 77 -28.26 -17.16 19.62
C ALA A 77 -28.48 -16.73 18.15
N LEU A 78 -29.70 -16.89 17.64
CA LEU A 78 -30.07 -16.43 16.30
C LEU A 78 -30.05 -14.90 16.17
N GLN A 79 -30.54 -14.17 17.17
CA GLN A 79 -30.46 -12.70 17.21
C GLN A 79 -29.01 -12.20 17.32
N PHE A 80 -28.19 -12.85 18.15
CA PHE A 80 -26.75 -12.57 18.22
C PHE A 80 -26.11 -12.76 16.86
N LEU A 81 -26.39 -13.88 16.18
CA LEU A 81 -25.80 -14.17 14.88
C LEU A 81 -26.20 -13.13 13.82
N ASP A 82 -27.46 -12.69 13.81
CA ASP A 82 -27.92 -11.63 12.91
C ASP A 82 -27.12 -10.33 13.10
N ALA A 83 -27.01 -9.88 14.35
CA ALA A 83 -26.26 -8.67 14.70
C ALA A 83 -24.75 -8.82 14.42
N TRP A 84 -24.20 -10.01 14.66
CA TRP A 84 -22.81 -10.35 14.39
C TRP A 84 -22.51 -10.26 12.89
N ILE A 85 -23.37 -10.81 12.02
CA ILE A 85 -23.19 -10.75 10.56
C ILE A 85 -23.18 -9.29 10.08
N ASP A 86 -24.13 -8.47 10.53
CA ASP A 86 -24.22 -7.05 10.15
C ASP A 86 -22.98 -6.26 10.59
N ARG A 87 -22.47 -6.53 11.80
CA ARG A 87 -21.27 -5.87 12.30
C ARG A 87 -20.03 -6.33 11.57
N LEU A 88 -19.86 -7.64 11.37
CA LEU A 88 -18.73 -8.20 10.65
C LEU A 88 -18.65 -7.64 9.23
N GLN A 89 -19.76 -7.60 8.48
CA GLN A 89 -19.76 -7.10 7.11
C GLN A 89 -19.32 -5.64 7.01
N ARG A 90 -19.68 -4.79 7.99
CA ARG A 90 -19.24 -3.38 8.03
C ARG A 90 -17.74 -3.25 8.29
N ILE A 91 -17.23 -3.94 9.31
CA ILE A 91 -15.80 -3.93 9.65
C ILE A 91 -14.98 -4.46 8.47
N GLU A 92 -15.45 -5.54 7.84
CA GLU A 92 -14.81 -6.15 6.67
C GLU A 92 -14.79 -5.22 5.46
N GLN A 93 -15.88 -4.51 5.20
CA GLN A 93 -15.92 -3.52 4.14
C GLN A 93 -14.85 -2.45 4.38
N GLU A 94 -14.75 -1.91 5.60
CA GLU A 94 -13.75 -0.89 5.93
C GLU A 94 -12.32 -1.45 5.85
N HIS A 95 -12.11 -2.68 6.32
CA HIS A 95 -10.83 -3.37 6.26
C HIS A 95 -10.37 -3.60 4.82
N TYR A 96 -11.28 -4.02 3.93
CA TYR A 96 -11.01 -4.15 2.49
C TYR A 96 -10.57 -2.82 1.88
N HIS A 97 -11.35 -1.75 2.06
CA HIS A 97 -11.02 -0.43 1.48
C HIS A 97 -9.70 0.12 2.00
N THR A 98 -9.44 -0.04 3.31
CA THR A 98 -8.19 0.39 3.94
C THR A 98 -7.01 -0.42 3.39
N SER A 99 -7.17 -1.73 3.21
CA SER A 99 -6.14 -2.61 2.65
C SER A 99 -5.83 -2.26 1.19
N VAL A 100 -6.85 -2.03 0.34
CA VAL A 100 -6.64 -1.58 -1.05
C VAL A 100 -5.85 -0.28 -1.08
N ARG A 101 -6.28 0.73 -0.30
CA ARG A 101 -5.61 2.04 -0.26
C ARG A 101 -4.16 1.93 0.22
N LEU A 102 -3.91 1.12 1.26
CA LEU A 102 -2.56 0.88 1.76
C LEU A 102 -1.68 0.22 0.69
N SER A 103 -2.18 -0.82 0.01
CA SER A 103 -1.47 -1.47 -1.09
C SER A 103 -1.17 -0.53 -2.25
N GLN A 104 -2.11 0.35 -2.61
CA GLN A 104 -1.90 1.38 -3.64
C GLN A 104 -0.79 2.34 -3.26
N ARG A 105 -0.81 2.88 -2.03
CA ARG A 105 0.25 3.78 -1.55
C ARG A 105 1.62 3.12 -1.52
N ILE A 106 1.69 1.84 -1.14
CA ILE A 106 2.92 1.06 -1.20
C ILE A 106 3.40 0.93 -2.65
N ALA A 107 2.54 0.52 -3.58
CA ALA A 107 2.90 0.35 -4.99
C ALA A 107 3.35 1.67 -5.65
N GLU A 108 2.66 2.78 -5.37
CA GLU A 108 3.03 4.13 -5.81
C GLU A 108 4.42 4.51 -5.29
N HIS A 109 4.69 4.30 -3.99
CA HIS A 109 5.99 4.63 -3.41
C HIS A 109 7.12 3.76 -3.97
N CYS A 110 6.85 2.49 -4.27
CA CYS A 110 7.81 1.58 -4.91
C CYS A 110 8.06 1.89 -6.40
N THR A 111 7.30 2.81 -7.00
CA THR A 111 7.50 3.23 -8.41
C THR A 111 7.99 4.66 -8.56
N ALA A 112 7.77 5.51 -7.56
CA ALA A 112 8.17 6.90 -7.55
C ALA A 112 9.66 7.06 -7.22
N MET A 113 10.54 6.99 -8.22
CA MET A 113 11.76 7.81 -8.35
C MET A 113 12.34 7.63 -9.78
N PRO A 114 12.34 8.65 -10.65
CA PRO A 114 13.28 8.66 -11.76
C PRO A 114 14.69 8.87 -11.20
N PRO A 115 15.71 8.10 -11.63
CA PRO A 115 17.10 8.48 -11.37
C PRO A 115 17.33 9.88 -11.95
N ALA A 116 17.88 10.80 -11.16
CA ALA A 116 18.41 12.05 -11.69
C ALA A 116 19.51 11.65 -12.69
N GLN A 117 19.24 11.81 -13.99
CA GLN A 117 20.28 11.58 -14.99
C GLN A 117 21.41 12.59 -14.73
N PRO A 118 22.69 12.17 -14.70
CA PRO A 118 23.80 13.10 -14.73
C PRO A 118 23.69 13.92 -16.01
N GLY A 119 23.71 15.25 -15.88
CA GLY A 119 23.42 16.19 -16.96
C GLY A 119 24.15 15.85 -18.26
N THR A 120 23.37 15.55 -19.30
CA THR A 120 23.86 15.77 -20.66
C THR A 120 23.80 17.28 -20.85
N ARG A 121 24.96 17.91 -20.90
CA ARG A 121 25.14 19.32 -21.23
C ARG A 121 24.47 19.56 -22.60
N GLU A 122 23.24 20.07 -22.59
CA GLU A 122 22.58 20.56 -23.80
C GLU A 122 23.40 21.75 -24.31
N THR A 123 24.17 21.50 -25.35
CA THR A 123 24.73 22.56 -26.17
C THR A 123 23.57 23.09 -26.99
N ALA A 124 23.16 24.31 -26.70
CA ALA A 124 22.20 25.07 -27.49
C ALA A 124 22.57 24.94 -28.97
N THR A 125 21.75 24.21 -29.73
CA THR A 125 21.76 24.29 -31.19
C THR A 125 20.34 24.64 -31.61
N THR A 126 20.22 25.92 -31.90
CA THR A 126 19.18 26.63 -32.64
C THR A 126 18.27 25.74 -33.48
N CYS A 127 16.96 25.85 -33.24
CA CYS A 127 15.94 25.36 -34.16
C CYS A 127 16.01 26.13 -35.47
N GLU A 128 16.39 25.47 -36.56
CA GLU A 128 16.04 25.91 -37.91
C GLU A 128 14.93 25.05 -38.48
N VAL A 129 13.88 25.74 -38.89
CA VAL A 129 12.72 25.27 -39.63
C VAL A 129 13.15 24.89 -41.04
N THR A 130 12.85 23.66 -41.48
CA THR A 130 12.55 23.39 -42.90
C THR A 130 11.52 22.26 -43.02
N THR A 131 10.42 22.60 -43.67
CA THR A 131 9.39 21.74 -44.25
C THR A 131 9.92 21.02 -45.49
N ASP A 132 9.70 19.70 -45.63
CA ASP A 132 8.88 19.10 -46.72
C ASP A 132 8.92 17.55 -46.79
N VAL A 133 7.71 16.98 -46.70
CA VAL A 133 7.05 15.84 -47.39
C VAL A 133 7.80 14.58 -47.93
N VAL A 134 7.19 13.40 -47.62
CA VAL A 134 6.92 12.17 -48.44
C VAL A 134 7.59 10.82 -48.02
N GLN A 135 6.70 9.86 -47.70
CA GLN A 135 6.72 8.37 -47.78
C GLN A 135 7.82 7.51 -47.11
N GLY A 136 7.34 6.62 -46.22
CA GLY A 136 7.32 5.17 -46.54
C GLY A 136 8.26 4.24 -45.76
N SER A 137 7.64 3.27 -45.07
CA SER A 137 8.17 1.95 -44.70
C SER A 137 8.88 1.76 -43.33
N SER A 138 8.11 1.20 -42.41
CA SER A 138 8.43 0.04 -41.56
C SER A 138 9.84 -0.08 -40.98
N VAL A 139 10.00 0.25 -39.68
CA VAL A 139 10.70 -0.65 -38.73
C VAL A 139 10.02 -0.59 -37.35
N LYS A 140 9.61 -1.79 -36.94
CA LYS A 140 9.24 -2.27 -35.60
C LYS A 140 10.11 -1.66 -34.47
N ALA A 141 9.47 -0.98 -33.53
CA ALA A 141 10.01 -0.77 -32.20
C ALA A 141 8.87 -0.86 -31.18
N THR A 142 8.69 -2.06 -30.63
CA THR A 142 8.14 -2.20 -29.28
C THR A 142 8.96 -1.34 -28.34
N PRO A 143 8.38 -0.41 -27.56
CA PRO A 143 9.09 0.14 -26.44
C PRO A 143 9.13 -0.97 -25.39
N THR A 144 10.22 -1.74 -25.40
CA THR A 144 10.65 -2.50 -24.23
C THR A 144 10.83 -1.46 -23.13
N GLU A 145 9.89 -1.42 -22.18
CA GLU A 145 10.06 -0.65 -20.95
C GLU A 145 11.27 -1.22 -20.20
N HIS A 146 12.46 -0.75 -20.56
CA HIS A 146 13.60 -0.79 -19.66
C HIS A 146 13.31 0.25 -18.58
N ARG A 147 12.53 -0.16 -17.57
CA ARG A 147 12.56 0.46 -16.25
C ARG A 147 14.03 0.47 -15.83
N GLY A 148 14.64 1.66 -15.88
CA GLY A 148 16.04 1.85 -15.50
C GLY A 148 16.30 1.27 -14.10
N PRO A 149 17.55 0.91 -13.78
CA PRO A 149 17.89 0.10 -12.61
C PRO A 149 17.74 0.82 -11.24
N CYS A 150 17.08 1.97 -11.19
CA CYS A 150 16.80 2.75 -9.98
C CYS A 150 15.29 2.83 -9.69
N ALA A 151 14.60 1.69 -9.65
CA ALA A 151 13.26 1.64 -9.07
C ALA A 151 13.34 1.95 -7.57
N SER A 152 12.72 3.07 -7.18
CA SER A 152 12.49 3.60 -5.82
C SER A 152 13.61 3.40 -4.80
N LEU A 153 14.44 4.43 -4.61
CA LEU A 153 15.32 4.51 -3.45
C LEU A 153 14.53 4.88 -2.20
N HIS A 154 14.87 4.26 -1.09
CA HIS A 154 14.22 4.47 0.20
C HIS A 154 15.23 4.87 1.27
N ASP A 155 14.86 5.80 2.14
CA ASP A 155 15.65 6.13 3.32
C ASP A 155 15.68 4.90 4.25
N ALA A 156 16.88 4.38 4.52
CA ALA A 156 17.08 3.18 5.34
C ALA A 156 16.59 3.34 6.79
N GLU A 157 16.51 4.57 7.30
CA GLU A 157 16.20 4.85 8.69
C GLU A 157 14.77 5.34 8.87
N LEU A 158 14.23 6.06 7.88
CA LEU A 158 12.91 6.67 7.98
C LEU A 158 11.81 5.91 7.24
N CYS A 159 12.11 5.20 6.15
CA CYS A 159 11.05 4.64 5.30
C CYS A 159 10.28 3.49 5.99
N LEU A 160 8.96 3.68 6.20
CA LEU A 160 8.10 2.67 6.82
C LEU A 160 7.86 1.44 5.95
N LEU A 161 8.29 1.44 4.68
CA LEU A 161 8.18 0.28 3.81
C LEU A 161 8.85 -0.96 4.43
N ARG A 162 9.93 -0.78 5.21
CA ARG A 162 10.61 -1.85 5.96
C ARG A 162 9.73 -2.53 7.01
N GLN A 163 8.75 -1.82 7.55
CA GLN A 163 7.83 -2.36 8.55
C GLN A 163 6.57 -2.94 7.92
N LEU A 164 6.16 -2.40 6.76
CA LEU A 164 4.92 -2.76 6.09
C LEU A 164 5.04 -3.98 5.16
N VAL A 165 6.26 -4.34 4.76
CA VAL A 165 6.50 -5.40 3.77
C VAL A 165 7.40 -6.49 4.37
N PRO A 166 7.12 -7.79 4.15
CA PRO A 166 7.97 -8.87 4.64
C PRO A 166 9.42 -8.79 4.14
N MET A 167 10.37 -9.22 4.98
CA MET A 167 11.80 -9.21 4.66
C MET A 167 12.16 -9.95 3.36
N THR A 168 11.39 -10.98 3.00
CA THR A 168 11.56 -11.73 1.74
C THR A 168 11.32 -10.85 0.51
N THR A 169 10.30 -9.99 0.57
CA THR A 169 9.93 -9.05 -0.49
C THR A 169 10.84 -7.82 -0.50
N GLN A 170 11.38 -7.41 0.65
CA GLN A 170 12.25 -6.23 0.76
C GLN A 170 13.55 -6.34 -0.08
N LYS A 171 13.96 -7.54 -0.47
CA LYS A 171 15.13 -7.77 -1.35
C LYS A 171 15.01 -7.06 -2.71
N ALA A 172 13.79 -6.77 -3.16
CA ALA A 172 13.52 -6.05 -4.39
C ALA A 172 13.77 -4.53 -4.28
N PHE A 173 13.90 -3.99 -3.06
CA PHE A 173 14.04 -2.56 -2.81
C PHE A 173 15.48 -2.16 -2.47
N LYS A 174 15.79 -0.88 -2.65
CA LYS A 174 17.08 -0.29 -2.33
C LYS A 174 16.94 0.75 -1.22
N PHE A 175 17.53 0.43 -0.07
CA PHE A 175 17.59 1.32 1.08
C PHE A 175 18.96 1.99 1.14
N VAL A 176 18.97 3.32 1.21
CA VAL A 176 20.17 4.17 1.20
C VAL A 176 20.25 5.04 2.44
N SER A 177 21.45 5.45 2.83
CA SER A 177 21.65 6.37 3.96
C SER A 177 21.31 7.79 3.54
N CYS A 178 20.49 8.49 4.32
CA CYS A 178 20.19 9.91 4.13
C CYS A 178 20.54 10.76 5.37
N ARG A 179 21.40 10.26 6.26
CA ARG A 179 21.70 10.83 7.58
C ARG A 179 22.11 12.31 7.56
N ASP A 180 22.90 12.73 6.59
CA ASP A 180 23.45 14.09 6.54
C ASP A 180 22.50 15.12 5.92
N ALA A 181 21.34 14.68 5.42
CA ALA A 181 20.33 15.56 4.82
C ALA A 181 19.67 16.53 5.83
N THR A 182 19.73 16.22 7.14
CA THR A 182 19.17 17.03 8.23
C THR A 182 20.06 18.19 8.67
N SER A 183 21.38 18.09 8.44
CA SER A 183 22.37 19.02 8.98
C SER A 183 22.34 20.41 8.34
N PHE A 184 21.47 20.62 7.36
CA PHE A 184 21.37 21.84 6.56
C PHE A 184 19.97 22.47 6.59
N SER A 185 19.09 21.98 7.47
CA SER A 185 17.74 22.54 7.70
C SER A 185 17.66 23.31 9.03
N SER A 186 18.81 23.67 9.60
CA SER A 186 18.92 24.37 10.88
C SER A 186 19.79 25.61 10.69
N ASP A 187 19.24 26.62 10.04
CA ASP A 187 19.66 28.01 10.20
C ASP A 187 18.37 28.83 10.03
N ASP A 188 17.60 28.95 11.10
CA ASP A 188 16.63 30.03 11.33
C ASP A 188 16.06 29.89 12.77
N GLU A 189 16.93 30.03 13.77
CA GLU A 189 16.51 30.50 15.09
C GLU A 189 17.59 31.46 15.63
N ASP A 190 17.09 32.59 16.14
CA ASP A 190 17.70 33.59 17.02
C ASP A 190 18.53 34.77 16.44
N GLY A 191 17.87 35.93 16.38
CA GLY A 191 18.53 37.25 16.26
C GLY A 191 17.57 38.44 16.23
N ASN A 192 17.11 38.87 17.41
CA ASN A 192 16.37 40.12 17.61
C ASN A 192 17.14 41.36 17.11
N ALA A 193 16.60 42.12 16.16
CA ALA A 193 16.92 43.53 15.97
C ALA A 193 15.76 44.26 15.25
N GLN A 194 15.14 45.20 15.96
CA GLN A 194 14.48 46.32 15.32
C GLN A 194 15.51 47.12 14.51
N ASP A 195 15.01 47.67 13.40
CA ASP A 195 15.44 48.90 12.72
C ASP A 195 16.19 48.79 11.38
N GLU A 196 15.72 49.66 10.49
CA GLU A 196 16.29 50.15 9.21
C GLU A 196 16.30 49.28 7.93
N CYS A 197 15.30 49.58 7.09
CA CYS A 197 15.39 49.85 5.65
C CYS A 197 16.71 49.56 4.92
N GLY A 198 16.67 48.62 3.97
CA GLY A 198 17.67 48.51 2.91
C GLY A 198 17.32 47.38 1.96
N GLY A 199 16.78 47.72 0.78
CA GLY A 199 16.45 46.74 -0.25
C GLY A 199 17.68 45.97 -0.73
N GLN A 200 17.56 44.65 -0.77
CA GLN A 200 18.45 43.79 -1.55
C GLN A 200 17.67 42.58 -2.03
N GLU A 201 17.69 42.41 -3.35
CA GLU A 201 17.09 41.31 -4.08
C GLU A 201 17.59 39.98 -3.51
N ALA A 202 16.66 39.21 -2.93
CA ALA A 202 16.88 37.83 -2.57
C ALA A 202 17.05 37.01 -3.86
N ASN A 203 18.28 36.99 -4.36
CA ASN A 203 18.73 35.96 -5.28
C ASN A 203 18.58 34.63 -4.54
N ASN A 204 17.50 33.91 -4.85
CA ASN A 204 17.34 32.49 -4.52
C ASN A 204 18.50 31.72 -5.18
N ALA A 205 19.63 31.65 -4.48
CA ALA A 205 20.68 30.70 -4.76
C ALA A 205 20.09 29.32 -4.47
N ILE A 206 19.55 28.69 -5.50
CA ILE A 206 19.21 27.27 -5.49
C ILE A 206 20.54 26.54 -5.27
N GLY A 207 20.86 26.26 -4.01
CA GLY A 207 22.04 25.49 -3.64
C GLY A 207 22.03 24.18 -4.40
N GLU A 208 23.16 23.84 -5.01
CA GLU A 208 23.34 22.58 -5.73
C GLU A 208 22.91 21.43 -4.81
N GLU A 209 21.87 20.69 -5.19
CA GLU A 209 21.41 19.56 -4.39
C GLU A 209 22.54 18.53 -4.29
N GLU A 210 23.00 18.27 -3.06
CA GLU A 210 24.05 17.29 -2.79
C GLU A 210 23.66 15.93 -3.36
N GLN A 211 24.53 15.42 -4.22
CA GLN A 211 24.32 14.19 -4.97
C GLN A 211 25.31 13.13 -4.48
N VAL A 212 24.80 12.03 -3.97
CA VAL A 212 25.58 10.90 -3.44
C VAL A 212 25.63 9.81 -4.50
N SER A 213 26.85 9.41 -4.87
CA SER A 213 27.08 8.28 -5.79
C SER A 213 27.08 6.96 -5.04
N PHE A 214 26.51 5.92 -5.65
CA PHE A 214 26.52 4.55 -5.14
C PHE A 214 26.56 3.54 -6.29
N MET A 215 26.95 2.31 -5.98
CA MET A 215 27.01 1.22 -6.95
C MET A 215 25.79 0.32 -6.82
N LEU A 216 25.09 0.10 -7.93
CA LEU A 216 24.03 -0.88 -8.02
C LEU A 216 24.62 -2.31 -7.99
N PRO A 217 23.84 -3.34 -7.60
CA PRO A 217 24.28 -4.73 -7.69
C PRO A 217 24.66 -5.16 -9.12
N SER A 218 24.16 -4.48 -10.14
CA SER A 218 24.54 -4.66 -11.54
C SER A 218 25.93 -4.12 -11.88
N GLY A 219 26.62 -3.45 -10.94
CA GLY A 219 27.88 -2.76 -11.18
C GLY A 219 27.74 -1.38 -11.85
N VAL A 220 26.50 -0.88 -12.03
CA VAL A 220 26.25 0.43 -12.60
C VAL A 220 26.34 1.50 -11.50
N ALA A 221 27.12 2.56 -11.75
CA ALA A 221 27.16 3.73 -10.88
C ALA A 221 25.84 4.52 -11.04
N ALA A 222 25.22 4.83 -9.91
CA ALA A 222 24.01 5.63 -9.83
C ALA A 222 24.20 6.75 -8.81
N VAL A 223 23.39 7.79 -8.93
CA VAL A 223 23.47 8.98 -8.08
C VAL A 223 22.08 9.27 -7.52
N TYR A 224 22.02 9.72 -6.27
CA TYR A 224 20.76 10.14 -5.66
C TYR A 224 20.95 11.40 -4.81
N ALA A 225 19.87 12.18 -4.68
CA ALA A 225 19.82 13.30 -3.76
C ALA A 225 19.20 12.84 -2.42
N PRO A 226 19.96 12.78 -1.31
CA PRO A 226 19.46 12.30 -0.03
C PRO A 226 18.21 13.05 0.46
N ARG A 227 18.14 14.37 0.26
CA ARG A 227 16.97 15.20 0.62
C ARG A 227 15.70 14.76 -0.11
N ARG A 228 15.78 14.50 -1.43
CA ARG A 228 14.63 14.04 -2.23
C ARG A 228 14.14 12.67 -1.79
N VAL A 229 15.07 11.74 -1.53
CA VAL A 229 14.72 10.39 -1.05
C VAL A 229 14.03 10.47 0.31
N ARG A 230 14.58 11.25 1.25
CA ARG A 230 13.99 11.47 2.58
C ARG A 230 12.61 12.11 2.48
N GLN A 231 12.44 13.17 1.70
CA GLN A 231 11.15 13.84 1.51
C GLN A 231 10.11 12.88 0.92
N CYS A 232 10.47 12.09 -0.10
CA CYS A 232 9.59 11.08 -0.67
C CYS A 232 9.16 10.03 0.38
N CYS A 233 10.10 9.55 1.20
CA CYS A 233 9.79 8.61 2.29
C CYS A 233 8.93 9.25 3.37
N GLN A 234 9.13 10.52 3.70
CA GLN A 234 8.31 11.23 4.68
C GLN A 234 6.87 11.40 4.20
N THR A 235 6.66 11.87 2.97
CA THR A 235 5.32 11.98 2.37
C THR A 235 4.62 10.62 2.32
N PHE A 236 5.36 9.56 1.97
CA PHE A 236 4.84 8.20 2.03
C PHE A 236 4.42 7.83 3.45
N ASN A 237 5.29 8.04 4.45
CA ASN A 237 5.02 7.69 5.85
C ASN A 237 3.76 8.40 6.38
N GLU A 238 3.63 9.70 6.14
CA GLU A 238 2.47 10.50 6.53
C GLU A 238 1.17 9.96 5.93
N ALA A 239 1.22 9.50 4.67
CA ALA A 239 0.06 8.93 3.99
C ALA A 239 -0.30 7.51 4.46
N VAL A 240 0.68 6.67 4.83
CA VAL A 240 0.42 5.27 5.17
C VAL A 240 0.18 5.02 6.66
N LEU A 241 0.72 5.85 7.56
CA LEU A 241 0.57 5.64 9.00
C LEU A 241 -0.90 5.54 9.46
N PRO A 242 -1.80 6.46 9.05
CA PRO A 242 -3.21 6.37 9.44
C PRO A 242 -3.87 5.10 8.89
N LEU A 243 -3.56 4.73 7.65
CA LEU A 243 -4.11 3.53 7.00
C LEU A 243 -3.64 2.25 7.69
N TRP A 244 -2.36 2.19 8.05
CA TRP A 244 -1.79 1.03 8.74
C TRP A 244 -2.36 0.88 10.15
N SER A 245 -2.48 1.98 10.90
CA SER A 245 -3.14 1.99 12.21
C SER A 245 -4.59 1.53 12.12
N ALA A 246 -5.35 2.08 11.16
CA ALA A 246 -6.73 1.68 10.91
C ALA A 246 -6.85 0.20 10.54
N LYS A 247 -6.02 -0.31 9.62
CA LYS A 247 -6.00 -1.74 9.24
C LYS A 247 -5.80 -2.62 10.48
N ARG A 248 -4.82 -2.29 11.34
CA ARG A 248 -4.56 -3.04 12.58
C ARG A 248 -5.74 -3.00 13.55
N SER A 249 -6.36 -1.84 13.75
CA SER A 249 -7.53 -1.71 14.62
C SER A 249 -8.71 -2.53 14.09
N LEU A 250 -8.96 -2.52 12.78
CA LEU A 250 -10.02 -3.30 12.15
C LEU A 250 -9.76 -4.80 12.27
N MET A 251 -8.51 -5.26 12.05
CA MET A 251 -8.14 -6.66 12.27
C MET A 251 -8.34 -7.10 13.72
N GLN A 252 -8.01 -6.24 14.68
CA GLN A 252 -8.26 -6.52 16.09
C GLN A 252 -9.76 -6.67 16.38
N GLN A 253 -10.59 -5.76 15.87
CA GLN A 253 -12.04 -5.89 16.00
C GLN A 253 -12.56 -7.18 15.34
N LEU A 254 -12.08 -7.55 14.15
CA LEU A 254 -12.47 -8.81 13.52
C LEU A 254 -12.13 -10.02 14.39
N GLN A 255 -10.97 -10.01 15.06
CA GLN A 255 -10.56 -11.06 15.97
C GLN A 255 -11.48 -11.12 17.19
N GLU A 256 -11.73 -9.99 17.86
CA GLU A 256 -12.62 -9.89 19.03
C GLU A 256 -14.02 -10.42 18.71
N TRP A 257 -14.61 -10.01 17.58
CA TRP A 257 -15.93 -10.49 17.16
C TRP A 257 -15.92 -11.96 16.77
N THR A 258 -14.81 -12.49 16.24
CA THR A 258 -14.68 -13.93 15.97
C THR A 258 -14.64 -14.73 17.27
N GLU A 259 -13.96 -14.23 18.30
CA GLU A 259 -13.93 -14.85 19.63
C GLU A 259 -15.30 -14.84 20.31
N GLU A 260 -16.06 -13.74 20.20
CA GLU A 260 -17.45 -13.68 20.69
C GLU A 260 -18.33 -14.75 20.02
N LEU A 261 -18.21 -14.93 18.71
CA LEU A 261 -18.94 -15.98 17.98
C LEU A 261 -18.55 -17.39 18.45
N GLN A 262 -17.27 -17.62 18.76
CA GLN A 262 -16.80 -18.90 19.31
C GLN A 262 -17.36 -19.15 20.71
N ALA A 263 -17.42 -18.12 21.55
CA ALA A 263 -17.98 -18.21 22.89
C ALA A 263 -19.49 -18.53 22.84
N GLU A 264 -20.24 -17.87 21.95
CA GLU A 264 -21.66 -18.15 21.74
C GLU A 264 -21.89 -19.57 21.22
N LEU A 265 -21.08 -20.03 20.25
CA LEU A 265 -21.14 -21.41 19.78
C LEU A 265 -20.88 -22.42 20.90
N ALA A 266 -19.90 -22.16 21.77
CA ALA A 266 -19.58 -23.02 22.90
C ALA A 266 -20.70 -23.03 23.95
N SER A 267 -21.31 -21.87 24.22
CA SER A 267 -22.45 -21.71 25.12
C SER A 267 -23.64 -22.56 24.66
N VAL A 268 -23.98 -22.51 23.38
CA VAL A 268 -25.08 -23.29 22.79
C VAL A 268 -24.76 -24.79 22.76
N ALA A 269 -23.49 -25.17 22.65
CA ALA A 269 -23.05 -26.57 22.63
C ALA A 269 -22.91 -27.20 24.02
N ALA A 270 -22.90 -26.41 25.10
CA ALA A 270 -22.75 -26.92 26.46
C ALA A 270 -24.03 -27.67 26.91
N PRO A 271 -23.89 -28.82 27.61
CA PRO A 271 -25.04 -29.52 28.17
C PRO A 271 -25.69 -28.67 29.27
N LYS A 272 -27.01 -28.48 29.17
CA LYS A 272 -27.84 -27.79 30.18
C LYS A 272 -28.17 -28.71 31.35
#